data_AF-A0A8H3ZYI9-F1
#
_entry.id   AF-A0A8H3ZYI9-F1
#
_cell.length_a   1.000
_cell.length_b   1.000
_cell.length_c   1.000
_cell.angle_alpha   90.00
_cell.angle_beta   90.00
_cell.angle_gamma   90.00
#
_symmetry.space_group_name_H-M   'P 1'
#
loop_
_entity.id
_entity.type
_entity.pdbx_description
1 polymer ?
#
loop_
_entity_poly.entity_id
_entity_poly.type
_entity_poly.pdbx_seq_one_letter_code
_entity_poly.pdbx_strand_id
1 'polypeptide(L)'
;MRTSLRIPGVKDLIKDFAKAVHERKGYVILVNATNVVTKEWNKIIYYQIEGTCDEWVKLVDIELSNNKKRKRVYIENKKVKKKRLVS
;
A
#
# COMPACT_ATOMS: atom_id res chain seq x y z
N MET A 1 -3.49 11.37 -2.34
CA MET A 1 -3.60 12.54 -3.25
C MET A 1 -4.67 12.21 -4.28
N ARG A 2 -5.68 13.06 -4.44
CA ARG A 2 -6.74 12.87 -5.44
C ARG A 2 -6.26 13.40 -6.80
N THR A 3 -6.44 12.64 -7.88
CA THR A 3 -6.07 13.05 -9.24
C THR A 3 -7.10 12.54 -10.24
N SER A 4 -7.42 13.34 -11.25
CA SER A 4 -8.33 12.96 -12.33
C SER A 4 -7.63 12.15 -13.43
N LEU A 5 -6.29 12.05 -13.39
CA LEU A 5 -5.46 11.42 -14.43
C LEU A 5 -5.64 12.00 -15.84
N ARG A 6 -6.22 13.20 -15.99
CA ARG A 6 -6.50 13.81 -17.32
C ARG A 6 -5.39 14.69 -17.87
N ILE A 7 -4.54 15.24 -17.01
CA ILE A 7 -3.51 16.22 -17.39
C ILE A 7 -2.27 15.49 -17.93
N PRO A 8 -1.85 15.71 -19.19
CA PRO A 8 -0.75 14.98 -19.82
C PRO A 8 0.55 14.96 -19.00
N GLY A 9 1.02 16.13 -18.51
CA GLY A 9 2.25 16.19 -17.72
C GLY A 9 2.19 15.41 -16.39
N VAL A 10 0.99 15.28 -15.80
CA VAL A 10 0.80 14.45 -14.60
C VAL A 10 0.82 12.97 -14.98
N LYS A 11 0.35 12.61 -16.18
CA LYS A 11 0.40 11.23 -16.64
C LYS A 11 1.84 10.73 -16.75
N ASP A 12 2.69 11.51 -17.42
CA ASP A 12 4.08 11.10 -17.66
C ASP A 12 4.85 10.98 -16.33
N LEU A 13 4.63 11.91 -15.41
CA LEU A 13 5.19 11.84 -14.06
C LEU A 13 4.79 10.54 -13.33
N ILE A 14 3.52 10.15 -13.39
CA ILE A 14 3.04 8.92 -12.73
C ILE A 14 3.67 7.68 -13.39
N LYS A 15 3.84 7.67 -14.71
CA LYS A 15 4.48 6.56 -15.43
C LYS A 15 5.95 6.39 -15.01
N ASP A 16 6.67 7.49 -14.87
CA ASP A 16 8.07 7.47 -14.43
C ASP A 16 8.20 6.95 -13.00
N PHE A 17 7.31 7.39 -12.10
CA PHE A 17 7.24 6.85 -10.73
C PHE A 17 6.89 5.36 -10.73
N ALA A 18 5.91 4.94 -11.53
CA ALA A 18 5.51 3.54 -11.61
C ALA A 18 6.64 2.63 -12.09
N LYS A 19 7.44 3.10 -13.06
CA LYS A 19 8.64 2.38 -13.53
C LYS A 19 9.62 2.13 -12.39
N ALA A 20 9.96 3.16 -11.61
CA ALA A 20 10.87 3.04 -10.47
C ALA A 20 10.32 2.11 -9.36
N VAL A 21 8.99 2.10 -9.17
CA VAL A 21 8.33 1.17 -8.22
C VAL A 21 8.42 -0.27 -8.72
N HIS A 22 8.17 -0.52 -10.00
CA HIS A 22 8.21 -1.87 -10.59
C HIS A 22 9.62 -2.45 -10.61
N GLU A 23 10.65 -1.64 -10.89
CA GLU A 23 12.06 -2.05 -10.80
C GLU A 23 12.41 -2.58 -9.40
N ARG A 24 11.72 -2.09 -8.37
CA ARG A 24 11.85 -2.54 -6.97
C ARG A 24 10.88 -3.66 -6.59
N LYS A 25 10.19 -4.27 -7.56
CA LYS A 25 9.11 -5.27 -7.38
C LYS A 25 7.98 -4.75 -6.48
N GLY A 26 7.75 -3.44 -6.47
CA GLY A 26 6.66 -2.82 -5.75
C GLY A 26 5.36 -2.79 -6.55
N TYR A 27 4.27 -2.44 -5.86
CA TYR A 27 2.94 -2.31 -6.45
C TYR A 27 2.51 -0.84 -6.44
N VAL A 28 1.97 -0.37 -7.56
CA VAL A 28 1.30 0.91 -7.66
C VAL A 28 -0.20 0.70 -7.43
N ILE A 29 -0.73 1.41 -6.43
CA ILE A 29 -2.14 1.35 -6.01
C ILE A 29 -2.71 2.76 -6.16
N LEU A 30 -3.84 2.88 -6.85
CA LEU A 30 -4.61 4.11 -6.93
C LEU A 30 -5.75 4.07 -5.92
N VAL A 31 -5.91 5.14 -5.15
CA VAL A 31 -7.06 5.33 -4.26
C VAL A 31 -7.84 6.53 -4.76
N ASN A 32 -9.07 6.30 -5.22
CA ASN A 32 -9.91 7.38 -5.73
C ASN A 32 -11.40 7.08 -5.51
N ALA A 33 -12.22 8.11 -5.32
CA ALA A 33 -13.65 7.93 -5.05
C ALA A 33 -14.41 7.33 -6.24
N THR A 34 -13.88 7.46 -7.46
CA THR A 34 -14.48 6.92 -8.69
C THR A 34 -13.46 6.11 -9.46
N ASN A 35 -13.92 5.10 -10.20
CA ASN A 35 -13.09 4.36 -11.12
C ASN A 35 -12.60 5.27 -12.27
N VAL A 36 -11.29 5.47 -12.35
CA VAL A 36 -10.65 6.35 -13.35
C VAL A 36 -9.53 5.65 -14.11
N VAL A 37 -9.23 4.40 -13.76
CA VAL A 37 -8.24 3.57 -14.46
C VAL A 37 -8.84 3.12 -15.79
N THR A 38 -8.41 3.75 -16.87
CA THR A 38 -8.69 3.32 -18.23
C THR A 38 -7.64 2.30 -18.71
N LYS A 39 -7.85 1.70 -19.88
CA LYS A 39 -6.93 0.72 -20.47
C LYS A 39 -5.48 1.22 -20.61
N GLU A 40 -5.26 2.54 -20.69
CA GLU A 40 -3.91 3.15 -20.78
C GLU A 40 -3.06 2.95 -19.51
N TRP A 41 -3.71 2.67 -18.38
CA TRP A 41 -3.09 2.47 -17.07
C TRP A 41 -2.87 0.98 -16.76
N ASN A 42 -3.28 0.08 -17.66
CA ASN A 42 -3.02 -1.34 -17.52
C ASN A 42 -1.50 -1.58 -17.45
N LYS A 43 -1.08 -2.47 -16.54
CA LYS A 43 0.33 -2.76 -16.22
C LYS A 43 1.09 -1.61 -15.54
N ILE A 44 0.42 -0.49 -15.26
CA ILE A 44 0.99 0.65 -14.52
C ILE A 44 0.37 0.70 -13.12
N ILE A 45 -0.96 0.63 -13.05
CA ILE A 45 -1.71 0.57 -11.79
C ILE A 45 -2.23 -0.85 -11.64
N TYR A 46 -1.84 -1.55 -10.57
CA TYR A 46 -2.26 -2.94 -10.34
C TYR A 46 -3.63 -3.02 -9.68
N TYR A 47 -3.89 -2.10 -8.76
CA TYR A 47 -5.13 -2.05 -8.01
C TYR A 47 -5.67 -0.63 -7.99
N GLN A 48 -6.97 -0.53 -8.19
CA GLN A 48 -7.71 0.67 -7.83
C GLN A 48 -8.62 0.36 -6.65
N ILE A 49 -8.56 1.22 -5.64
CA ILE A 49 -9.40 1.20 -4.45
C ILE A 49 -10.38 2.35 -4.58
N GLU A 50 -11.66 2.01 -4.57
CA GLU A 50 -12.74 2.97 -4.59
C GLU A 50 -13.00 3.50 -3.18
N GLY A 51 -12.83 4.80 -2.99
CA GLY A 51 -13.02 5.45 -1.68
C GLY A 51 -12.28 6.77 -1.55
N THR A 52 -12.50 7.44 -0.42
CA THR A 52 -11.77 8.69 -0.15
C THR A 52 -10.34 8.41 0.30
N CYS A 53 -9.43 9.35 0.02
CA CYS A 53 -8.06 9.25 0.53
C CYS A 53 -8.03 9.22 2.07
N ASP A 54 -8.93 9.96 2.74
CA ASP A 54 -8.94 10.06 4.19
C ASP A 54 -9.37 8.76 4.87
N GLU A 55 -10.39 8.09 4.34
CA GLU A 55 -10.81 6.77 4.81
C GLU A 55 -9.70 5.74 4.62
N TRP A 56 -9.06 5.73 3.45
CA TRP A 56 -7.95 4.83 3.18
C TRP A 56 -6.78 5.03 4.15
N VAL A 57 -6.38 6.28 4.40
CA VAL A 57 -5.29 6.60 5.35
C VAL A 57 -5.64 6.10 6.75
N LYS A 58 -6.88 6.29 7.22
CA LYS A 58 -7.34 5.77 8.51
C LYS A 58 -7.25 4.25 8.59
N LEU A 59 -7.69 3.54 7.54
CA LEU A 59 -7.62 2.07 7.50
C LEU A 59 -6.17 1.57 7.52
N VAL A 60 -5.28 2.20 6.74
CA VAL A 60 -3.86 1.86 6.72
C VAL A 60 -3.21 2.07 8.08
N ASP A 61 -3.50 3.17 8.76
CA ASP A 61 -2.92 3.45 10.08
C ASP A 61 -3.37 2.44 11.15
N ILE A 62 -4.66 2.07 11.12
CA ILE A 62 -5.21 1.02 11.98
C ILE A 62 -4.49 -0.32 11.72
N GLU A 63 -4.35 -0.73 10.46
CA GLU A 63 -3.73 -2.01 10.14
C GLU A 63 -2.22 -2.02 10.45
N LEU A 64 -1.52 -0.92 10.21
CA LEU A 64 -0.11 -0.77 10.60
C LEU A 64 0.06 -0.89 12.13
N SER A 65 -0.84 -0.28 12.90
CA SER A 65 -0.86 -0.38 14.35
C SER A 65 -1.14 -1.81 14.84
N ASN A 66 -2.09 -2.51 14.22
CA ASN A 66 -2.40 -3.89 14.54
C ASN A 66 -1.25 -4.84 14.20
N ASN A 67 -0.60 -4.65 13.05
CA ASN A 67 0.58 -5.44 12.65
C ASN A 67 1.74 -5.26 13.65
N LYS A 68 2.01 -4.02 14.10
CA LYS A 68 3.00 -3.75 15.16
C LYS A 68 2.69 -4.49 16.46
N LYS A 69 1.41 -4.54 16.88
CA LYS A 69 0.97 -5.31 18.05
C LYS A 69 1.20 -6.81 17.86
N ARG A 70 0.76 -7.37 16.73
CA ARG A 70 0.95 -8.80 16.39
C ARG A 70 2.43 -9.21 16.39
N LYS A 71 3.31 -8.37 15.82
CA LYS A 71 4.77 -8.61 15.84
C LYS A 71 5.35 -8.63 17.25
N ARG A 72 4.94 -7.69 18.13
CA ARG A 72 5.39 -7.68 19.53
C ARG A 72 4.99 -8.97 20.26
N VAL A 73 3.71 -9.36 20.15
CA VAL A 73 3.20 -10.59 20.77
C VAL A 73 3.96 -11.83 20.27
N TYR A 74 4.23 -11.92 18.96
CA TYR A 74 5.02 -13.02 18.40
C TYR A 74 6.43 -13.09 19.01
N ILE A 75 7.12 -11.96 19.14
CA ILE A 75 8.48 -11.89 19.70
C ILE A 75 8.48 -12.28 21.18
N GLU A 76 7.52 -11.79 21.96
CA GLU A 76 7.37 -12.13 23.39
C GLU A 76 7.13 -13.63 23.57
N ASN A 77 6.20 -14.21 22.81
CA ASN A 77 5.92 -15.64 22.85
C ASN A 77 7.15 -16.49 22.49
N LYS A 78 7.94 -16.05 21.51
CA LYS A 78 9.19 -16.73 21.13
C LYS A 78 10.24 -16.68 22.25
N LYS A 79 10.35 -15.56 22.98
CA LYS A 79 11.25 -15.42 24.14
C LYS A 79 10.83 -16.33 25.30
N VAL A 80 9.53 -16.39 25.61
CA VAL A 80 8.99 -17.26 26.68
C VAL A 80 9.23 -18.74 26.36
N LYS A 81 8.96 -19.17 25.12
CA LYS A 81 9.25 -20.56 24.69
C LYS A 81 10.73 -20.91 24.81
N LYS A 82 11.63 -19.98 24.42
CA LYS A 82 13.07 -20.20 24.57
C LYS A 82 13.47 -20.38 26.03
N LYS A 83 12.97 -19.55 26.95
CA LYS A 83 13.26 -19.69 28.39
C LYS A 83 12.82 -21.04 28.97
N ARG A 84 11.67 -21.57 28.56
CA ARG A 84 11.15 -22.87 29.02
C ARG A 84 11.94 -24.09 28.51
N LEU A 85 12.73 -23.95 27.45
CA LEU A 85 13.53 -25.03 26.86
C LEU A 85 14.93 -25.14 27.48
N VAL A 86 15.38 -24.11 28.20
CA VAL A 86 16.67 -24.07 28.92
C VAL A 86 16.52 -24.17 30.44
N SER A 87 15.28 -24.35 30.92
CA SER A 87 14.92 -24.62 32.31
C SER A 87 14.45 -26.06 32.46
#